data_AF-V9IGJ4-F1
#
_entry.id   AF-V9IGJ4-F1
#
_cell.length_a   1.000
_cell.length_b   1.000
_cell.length_c   1.000
_cell.angle_alpha   90.00
_cell.angle_beta   90.00
_cell.angle_gamma   90.00
#
_symmetry.space_group_name_H-M   'P 1'
#
loop_
_entity.id
_entity.type
_entity.pdbx_description
1 polymer ?
#
loop_
_entity_poly.entity_id
_entity_poly.type
_entity_poly.pdbx_seq_one_letter_code
_entity_poly.pdbx_strand_id
1 'polypeptide(L)'
;MEFIWKGSSNLGSRADLFTVVLYNNYSPPPGFCYDVLCNDEPINDDLESPDYNVDERVNRFLQYAVHQSEVYRTNNIILTMGGDFTYQQAEMYFSNMDILIRYVRERNSSDVNIFYSTPSCYLKSST
;
A
#
# COMPACT_ATOMS: atom_id res chain seq x y z
N MET A 1 -5.89 -14.28 0.26
CA MET A 1 -6.98 -13.79 -0.62
C MET A 1 -6.59 -13.82 -2.12
N GLU A 2 -5.87 -14.87 -2.55
CA GLU A 2 -5.27 -14.96 -3.89
C GLU A 2 -5.52 -16.35 -4.46
N PHE A 3 -5.98 -16.42 -5.70
CA PHE A 3 -6.32 -17.69 -6.34
C PHE A 3 -6.34 -17.57 -7.87
N ILE A 4 -6.25 -18.72 -8.53
CA ILE A 4 -6.52 -18.83 -9.96
C ILE A 4 -8.03 -19.02 -10.14
N TRP A 5 -8.68 -18.03 -10.71
CA TRP A 5 -10.08 -18.11 -11.09
C TRP A 5 -10.20 -18.83 -12.43
N LYS A 6 -10.83 -20.01 -12.40
CA LYS A 6 -11.17 -20.79 -13.59
C LYS A 6 -12.46 -20.26 -14.19
N GLY A 7 -12.36 -19.29 -15.11
CA GLY A 7 -13.51 -18.54 -15.62
C GLY A 7 -14.40 -19.28 -16.62
N SER A 8 -13.96 -20.43 -17.14
CA SER A 8 -14.72 -21.17 -18.16
C SER A 8 -14.48 -22.68 -18.06
N SER A 9 -15.56 -23.46 -18.00
CA SER A 9 -15.50 -24.92 -18.09
C SER A 9 -15.07 -25.43 -19.47
N ASN A 10 -15.39 -24.68 -20.53
CA ASN A 10 -15.16 -25.11 -21.91
C ASN A 10 -13.76 -24.74 -22.42
N LEU A 11 -13.22 -23.59 -21.99
CA LEU A 11 -11.91 -23.11 -22.45
C LEU A 11 -10.74 -23.68 -21.64
N GLY A 12 -11.02 -24.30 -20.49
CA GLY A 12 -9.99 -24.86 -19.61
C GLY A 12 -9.00 -23.79 -19.16
N SER A 13 -7.71 -24.16 -19.04
CA SER A 13 -6.66 -23.28 -18.52
C SER A 13 -6.36 -22.04 -19.37
N ARG A 14 -6.88 -21.97 -20.61
CA ARG A 14 -6.78 -20.75 -21.44
C ARG A 14 -7.61 -19.58 -20.91
N ALA A 15 -8.54 -19.84 -20.00
CA ALA A 15 -9.37 -18.84 -19.33
C ALA A 15 -9.08 -18.75 -17.82
N ASP A 16 -7.91 -19.21 -17.39
CA ASP A 16 -7.45 -19.07 -16.01
C ASP A 16 -6.94 -17.66 -15.76
N LEU A 17 -7.47 -17.00 -14.72
CA LEU A 17 -7.11 -15.63 -14.35
C LEU A 17 -6.56 -15.60 -12.94
N PHE A 18 -5.35 -15.07 -12.76
CA PHE A 18 -4.90 -14.73 -11.41
C PHE A 18 -5.80 -13.64 -10.82
N THR A 19 -6.36 -13.91 -9.65
CA THR A 19 -7.36 -13.06 -9.01
C THR A 19 -6.93 -12.78 -7.58
N VAL A 20 -6.98 -11.51 -7.20
CA VAL A 20 -6.67 -11.01 -5.86
C VAL A 20 -7.90 -10.30 -5.34
N VAL A 21 -8.34 -10.67 -4.14
CA VAL A 21 -9.33 -9.89 -3.39
C VAL A 21 -8.54 -8.91 -2.50
N LEU A 22 -8.88 -7.63 -2.58
CA LEU A 22 -8.25 -6.58 -1.79
C LEU A 22 -8.65 -6.72 -0.31
N TYR A 23 -7.71 -6.51 0.59
CA TYR A 23 -7.88 -6.72 2.04
C TYR A 23 -8.86 -5.73 2.67
N ASN A 24 -8.74 -4.46 2.27
CA ASN A 24 -9.59 -3.39 2.74
C ASN A 24 -10.68 -3.11 1.71
N ASN A 25 -10.46 -2.07 0.91
CA ASN A 25 -11.26 -1.69 -0.24
C ASN A 25 -10.26 -1.35 -1.37
N TYR A 26 -10.57 -0.40 -2.23
CA TYR A 26 -9.63 0.23 -3.16
C TYR A 26 -9.04 1.54 -2.60
N SER A 27 -9.01 1.67 -1.27
CA SER A 27 -8.60 2.88 -0.52
C SER A 27 -7.28 2.67 0.22
N PRO A 28 -6.56 3.74 0.63
CA PRO A 28 -5.31 3.60 1.38
C PRO A 28 -5.58 2.96 2.75
N PRO A 29 -4.51 2.53 3.45
CA PRO A 29 -4.62 2.22 4.88
C PRO A 29 -5.32 3.36 5.64
N PRO A 30 -6.21 3.07 6.62
CA PRO A 30 -6.90 4.11 7.37
C PRO A 30 -5.92 5.10 8.04
N GLY A 31 -6.09 6.38 7.76
CA GLY A 31 -5.18 7.44 8.21
C GLY A 31 -4.04 7.74 7.24
N PHE A 32 -4.02 7.18 6.02
CA PHE A 32 -2.97 7.41 5.01
C PHE A 32 -3.54 7.95 3.68
N CYS A 33 -4.69 8.64 3.72
CA CYS A 33 -5.20 9.37 2.56
C CYS A 33 -4.62 10.78 2.51
N TYR A 34 -3.73 11.04 1.55
CA TYR A 34 -3.05 12.32 1.41
C TYR A 34 -3.67 13.26 0.36
N ASP A 35 -4.90 13.00 -0.07
CA ASP A 35 -5.56 13.88 -1.04
C ASP A 35 -6.08 15.17 -0.39
N VAL A 36 -6.27 16.21 -1.20
CA VAL A 36 -6.99 17.44 -0.80
C VAL A 36 -8.41 17.17 -0.30
N LEU A 37 -9.02 16.05 -0.71
CA LEU A 37 -10.34 15.61 -0.26
C LEU A 37 -10.34 14.95 1.13
N CYS A 38 -9.17 14.67 1.69
CA CYS A 38 -8.99 13.93 2.93
C CYS A 38 -8.56 14.84 4.09
N ASN A 39 -8.91 14.43 5.30
CA ASN A 39 -8.54 15.12 6.55
C ASN A 39 -7.48 14.35 7.35
N ASP A 40 -6.85 13.34 6.74
CA ASP A 40 -5.79 12.58 7.40
C ASP A 40 -4.53 13.45 7.52
N GLU A 41 -3.83 13.30 8.64
CA GLU A 41 -2.64 14.09 8.93
C GLU A 41 -1.49 13.72 7.97
N PRO A 42 -0.87 14.69 7.28
CA PRO A 42 0.33 14.44 6.49
C PRO A 42 1.51 14.04 7.41
N ILE A 43 2.55 13.46 6.82
CA ILE A 43 3.79 13.20 7.54
C ILE A 43 4.57 14.51 7.60
N ASN A 44 4.86 14.96 8.82
CA ASN A 44 5.73 16.09 9.09
C ASN A 44 7.06 15.56 9.64
N ASP A 45 8.11 15.79 8.87
CA ASP A 45 9.46 15.32 9.18
C ASP A 45 10.45 16.43 9.55
N ASP A 46 9.95 17.63 9.81
CA ASP A 46 10.74 18.73 10.38
C ASP A 46 10.94 18.50 11.88
N LEU A 47 12.19 18.21 12.28
CA LEU A 47 12.58 17.93 13.66
C LEU A 47 12.35 19.11 14.63
N GLU A 48 12.28 20.33 14.12
CA GLU A 48 12.04 21.54 14.93
C GLU A 48 10.55 21.87 15.05
N SER A 49 9.69 21.17 14.30
CA SER A 49 8.25 21.37 14.34
C SER A 49 7.64 20.68 15.57
N PRO A 50 6.75 21.37 16.32
CA PRO A 50 5.98 20.72 17.38
C PRO A 50 5.04 19.62 16.84
N ASP A 51 4.77 19.63 15.54
CA ASP A 51 3.91 18.67 14.84
C ASP A 51 4.70 17.53 14.19
N TYR A 52 6.00 17.36 14.52
CA TYR A 52 6.79 16.21 14.06
C TYR A 52 6.11 14.90 14.41
N ASN A 53 5.82 14.06 13.41
CA ASN A 53 5.00 12.86 13.61
C ASN A 53 5.54 11.58 12.94
N VAL A 54 6.72 11.62 12.32
CA VAL A 54 7.28 10.49 11.54
C VAL A 54 7.26 9.16 12.31
N ASP A 55 7.64 9.19 13.60
CA ASP A 55 7.69 7.99 14.44
C ASP A 55 6.33 7.29 14.56
N GLU A 56 5.29 8.05 14.84
CA GLU A 56 3.93 7.54 14.95
C GLU A 56 3.46 6.99 13.59
N ARG A 57 3.63 7.79 12.53
CA ARG A 57 3.12 7.46 11.18
C ARG A 57 3.77 6.20 10.64
N VAL A 58 5.09 6.06 10.78
CA VAL A 58 5.82 4.87 10.33
C VAL A 58 5.41 3.63 11.12
N ASN A 59 5.34 3.72 12.45
CA ASN A 59 4.96 2.57 13.29
C ASN A 59 3.54 2.10 12.99
N ARG A 60 2.60 3.03 12.82
CA ARG A 60 1.21 2.73 12.47
C ARG A 60 1.10 2.08 11.09
N PHE A 61 1.85 2.57 10.11
CA PHE A 61 1.90 1.98 8.77
C PHE A 61 2.44 0.54 8.81
N LEU A 62 3.56 0.30 9.51
CA LEU A 62 4.17 -1.02 9.63
C LEU A 62 3.25 -2.01 10.34
N GLN A 63 2.58 -1.58 11.42
CA GLN A 63 1.57 -2.39 12.09
C GLN A 63 0.46 -2.80 11.14
N TYR A 64 -0.07 -1.87 10.33
CA TYR A 64 -1.08 -2.18 9.33
C TYR A 64 -0.57 -3.18 8.28
N ALA A 65 0.64 -2.97 7.76
CA ALA A 65 1.25 -3.84 6.77
C ALA A 65 1.44 -5.28 7.28
N VAL A 66 1.84 -5.45 8.54
CA VAL A 66 1.95 -6.78 9.18
C VAL A 66 0.58 -7.45 9.30
N HIS A 67 -0.45 -6.75 9.78
CA HIS A 67 -1.79 -7.35 9.88
C HIS A 67 -2.36 -7.72 8.51
N GLN A 68 -2.13 -6.88 7.49
CA GLN A 68 -2.57 -7.19 6.13
C GLN A 68 -1.84 -8.42 5.57
N SER A 69 -0.53 -8.59 5.85
CA SER A 69 0.25 -9.71 5.31
C SER A 69 -0.23 -11.08 5.80
N GLU A 70 -0.81 -11.17 7.00
CA GLU A 70 -1.39 -12.40 7.57
C GLU A 70 -2.53 -12.99 6.71
N VAL A 71 -3.14 -12.19 5.83
CA VAL A 71 -4.28 -12.60 4.99
C VAL A 71 -3.88 -13.04 3.58
N TYR A 72 -2.65 -12.75 3.18
CA TYR A 72 -2.08 -13.10 1.89
C TYR A 72 -1.13 -14.29 2.02
N ARG A 73 -0.89 -15.00 0.91
CA ARG A 73 -0.07 -16.23 0.94
C ARG A 73 1.42 -15.96 0.80
N THR A 74 1.77 -14.85 0.18
CA THR A 74 3.17 -14.50 -0.12
C THR A 74 3.67 -13.40 0.80
N ASN A 75 4.98 -13.14 0.78
CA ASN A 75 5.58 -12.04 1.53
C ASN A 75 5.36 -10.67 0.86
N ASN A 76 4.61 -10.62 -0.23
CA ASN A 76 4.26 -9.39 -0.93
C ASN A 76 2.78 -9.09 -0.67
N ILE A 77 2.49 -7.84 -0.31
CA ILE A 77 1.13 -7.31 -0.24
C ILE A 77 0.99 -6.09 -1.15
N ILE A 78 -0.24 -5.85 -1.62
CA ILE A 78 -0.58 -4.66 -2.39
C ILE A 78 -1.34 -3.67 -1.51
N LEU A 79 -0.90 -2.40 -1.54
CA LEU A 79 -1.59 -1.28 -0.89
C LEU A 79 -2.12 -0.35 -1.98
N THR A 80 -3.42 -0.14 -2.01
CA THR A 80 -4.07 0.79 -2.95
C THR A 80 -4.02 2.20 -2.39
N MET A 81 -3.03 2.99 -2.82
CA MET A 81 -2.87 4.37 -2.37
C MET A 81 -3.70 5.32 -3.24
N GLY A 82 -5.02 5.37 -3.06
CA GLY A 82 -5.92 6.24 -3.82
C GLY A 82 -7.39 6.00 -3.49
N GLY A 83 -8.30 6.59 -4.26
CA GLY A 83 -9.74 6.48 -4.08
C GLY A 83 -10.51 7.28 -5.13
N ASP A 84 -11.82 7.40 -4.97
CA ASP A 84 -12.68 8.13 -5.89
C ASP A 84 -12.18 9.58 -6.08
N PHE A 85 -11.87 9.95 -7.32
CA PHE A 85 -11.41 11.29 -7.72
C PHE A 85 -10.21 11.85 -6.94
N THR A 86 -9.40 10.99 -6.32
CA THR A 86 -8.13 11.37 -5.69
C THR A 86 -7.04 11.69 -6.72
N TYR A 87 -5.90 12.19 -6.26
CA TYR A 87 -4.78 12.73 -7.06
C TYR A 87 -5.10 14.05 -7.78
N GLN A 88 -6.06 14.84 -7.28
CA GLN A 88 -6.31 16.20 -7.81
C GLN A 88 -5.07 17.09 -7.68
N GLN A 89 -4.34 16.93 -6.58
CA GLN A 89 -3.00 17.47 -6.38
C GLN A 89 -2.05 16.31 -6.05
N ALA A 90 -1.61 15.61 -7.09
CA ALA A 90 -0.82 14.38 -6.98
C ALA A 90 0.45 14.53 -6.11
N GLU A 91 1.03 15.72 -6.06
CA GLU A 91 2.20 16.03 -5.24
C GLU A 91 1.97 15.71 -3.76
N MET A 92 0.78 15.93 -3.20
CA MET A 92 0.50 15.61 -1.80
C MET A 92 0.63 14.10 -1.50
N TYR A 93 0.16 13.25 -2.42
CA TYR A 93 0.34 11.81 -2.31
C TYR A 93 1.80 11.42 -2.45
N PHE A 94 2.48 11.92 -3.49
CA PHE A 94 3.86 11.53 -3.77
C PHE A 94 4.82 12.00 -2.69
N SER A 95 4.73 13.25 -2.21
CA SER A 95 5.61 13.78 -1.17
C SER A 95 5.49 13.00 0.15
N ASN A 96 4.27 12.71 0.59
CA ASN A 96 4.04 11.91 1.79
C ASN A 96 4.51 10.45 1.64
N MET A 97 4.27 9.83 0.48
CA MET A 97 4.74 8.47 0.22
C MET A 97 6.26 8.39 0.12
N ASP A 98 6.93 9.40 -0.47
CA ASP A 98 8.39 9.47 -0.53
C ASP A 98 9.00 9.56 0.87
N ILE A 99 8.42 10.39 1.75
CA ILE A 99 8.82 10.49 3.16
C ILE A 99 8.64 9.14 3.86
N LEU A 100 7.49 8.49 3.68
CA LEU A 100 7.21 7.18 4.29
C LEU A 100 8.18 6.11 3.81
N ILE A 101 8.42 6.01 2.50
CA ILE A 101 9.38 5.06 1.90
C ILE A 101 10.78 5.29 2.45
N ARG A 102 11.21 6.55 2.54
CA ARG A 102 12.52 6.92 3.09
C ARG A 102 12.66 6.49 4.54
N TYR A 103 11.75 6.90 5.42
CA TYR A 103 11.89 6.60 6.84
C TYR A 103 11.67 5.12 7.18
N VAL A 104 10.82 4.40 6.44
CA VAL A 104 10.76 2.94 6.56
C VAL A 104 12.11 2.33 6.16
N ARG A 105 12.72 2.76 5.06
CA ARG A 105 14.04 2.25 4.64
C ARG A 105 15.15 2.58 5.64
N GLU A 106 15.16 3.78 6.22
CA GLU A 106 16.18 4.22 7.18
C GLU A 106 16.08 3.47 8.51
N ARG A 107 14.86 3.19 8.98
CA ARG A 107 14.62 2.48 10.26
C ARG A 107 14.78 0.97 10.13
N ASN A 108 14.44 0.43 8.97
CA ASN A 108 14.23 -1.00 8.82
C ASN A 108 15.47 -1.68 8.25
N SER A 109 16.23 -2.34 9.12
CA SER A 109 17.47 -3.02 8.78
C SER A 109 17.29 -4.41 8.14
N SER A 110 16.06 -4.95 8.04
CA SER A 110 15.80 -6.16 7.23
C SER A 110 14.34 -6.56 6.98
N ASP A 111 13.33 -6.09 7.73
CA ASP A 111 12.10 -6.89 7.88
C ASP A 111 10.94 -6.47 6.95
N VAL A 112 10.84 -5.19 6.59
CA VAL A 112 9.81 -4.69 5.66
C VAL A 112 10.42 -3.72 4.66
N ASN A 113 10.20 -3.99 3.38
CA ASN A 113 10.57 -3.10 2.29
C ASN A 113 9.31 -2.56 1.61
N ILE A 114 9.23 -1.25 1.45
CA ILE A 114 8.14 -0.58 0.72
C ILE A 114 8.67 0.24 -0.45
N PHE A 115 7.91 0.26 -1.53
CA PHE A 115 8.28 0.90 -2.78
C PHE A 115 7.05 1.12 -3.66
N TYR A 116 7.13 2.07 -4.58
CA TYR A 116 6.12 2.24 -5.62
C TYR A 116 6.04 1.00 -6.52
N SER A 117 4.83 0.54 -6.81
CA SER A 117 4.60 -0.63 -7.63
C SER A 117 3.40 -0.44 -8.53
N THR A 118 3.12 -1.46 -9.35
CA THR A 118 1.91 -1.55 -10.16
C THR A 118 1.28 -2.93 -9.95
N PRO A 119 -0.02 -3.12 -10.24
CA PRO A 119 -0.65 -4.43 -10.14
C PRO A 119 0.06 -5.52 -10.96
N SER A 120 0.67 -5.15 -12.10
CA SER A 120 1.44 -6.09 -12.92
C SER A 120 2.77 -6.50 -12.29
N CYS A 121 3.45 -5.59 -11.58
CA CYS A 121 4.63 -5.92 -10.79
C CYS A 121 4.27 -6.81 -9.60
N TYR A 122 3.16 -6.51 -8.93
CA TYR A 122 2.64 -7.36 -7.84
C TYR A 122 2.37 -8.79 -8.31
N LEU A 123 1.63 -8.95 -9.42
CA LEU A 123 1.38 -10.26 -10.03
C LEU A 123 2.67 -11.05 -10.26
N LYS A 124 3.69 -10.42 -10.84
CA LYS A 124 5.00 -11.07 -11.09
C LYS A 124 5.73 -11.51 -9.81
N SER A 125 5.45 -10.87 -8.67
CA SER A 125 6.02 -11.23 -7.38
C SER A 125 5.24 -12.30 -6.61
N SER A 126 4.01 -12.59 -7.06
CA SER A 126 3.07 -13.52 -6.40
C SER A 126 2.91 -14.86 -7.12
N THR A 127 3.63 -15.07 -8.22
CA THR A 127 3.68 -16.32 -9.02
C THR A 127 5.07 -16.90 -9.03
#